data_AF-A0A3N5PQQ6-F1
#
_entry.id   AF-A0A3N5PQQ6-F1
#
_cell.length_a   1.000
_cell.length_b   1.000
_cell.length_c   1.000
_cell.angle_alpha   90.00
_cell.angle_beta   90.00
_cell.angle_gamma   90.00
#
_symmetry.space_group_name_H-M   'P 1'
#
loop_
_entity.id
_entity.type
_entity.pdbx_description
1 polymer ?
#
loop_
_entity_poly.entity_id
_entity_poly.type
_entity_poly.pdbx_seq_one_letter_code
_entity_poly.pdbx_strand_id
1 'polypeptide(L)'
;MRSLVTILAIVLLTILSVFPQNQSLVYFNNFDSTSAGWEGQNLGSPSSPSNWRLVDSISYSQPYSFVSNDPLTYLYPGGTFDALVSPQISLPLVTEGLRLEFRFIANLGFNGFIDSSDYWYIEISEDDGQSWELFSENRQLNSGGLWLKYPDYYSSTQDGDLTQYAGSTLRFRFVLKDIPDGLVGPGLFIDDFTIVSLNCSPDQYEPNDSTATAYNISYGDSIFSEICPTNDNDIFSFTAQQGDFVRVYQLVSSIPRATIYIFDQNMNVVFNNLYFDDMRFFA
;
A
#
# COMPACT_ATOMS: atom_id res chain seq x y z
N MET A 1 -0.28 -16.01 -51.11
CA MET A 1 -0.74 -14.80 -50.40
C MET A 1 -0.98 -15.19 -48.95
N ARG A 2 -0.07 -14.84 -48.03
CA ARG A 2 -0.34 -14.99 -46.60
C ARG A 2 -1.41 -13.97 -46.26
N SER A 3 -2.57 -14.42 -45.81
CA SER A 3 -3.63 -13.54 -45.33
C SER A 3 -3.04 -12.74 -44.16
N LEU A 4 -3.00 -11.42 -44.27
CA LEU A 4 -2.70 -10.55 -43.14
C LEU A 4 -3.88 -10.69 -42.17
N VAL A 5 -3.73 -11.58 -41.19
CA VAL A 5 -4.57 -11.55 -39.99
C VAL A 5 -3.86 -10.58 -39.06
N THR A 6 -4.40 -9.37 -38.97
CA THR A 6 -3.98 -8.39 -37.98
C THR A 6 -4.55 -8.84 -36.65
N ILE A 7 -3.73 -9.48 -35.82
CA ILE A 7 -4.11 -9.71 -34.42
C ILE A 7 -3.77 -8.43 -33.68
N LEU A 8 -4.80 -7.69 -33.26
CA LEU A 8 -4.64 -6.60 -32.31
C LEU A 8 -4.42 -7.25 -30.95
N ALA A 9 -3.18 -7.17 -30.46
CA ALA A 9 -2.85 -7.63 -29.13
C ALA A 9 -2.75 -6.44 -28.19
N ILE A 10 -3.45 -6.52 -27.07
CA ILE A 10 -3.50 -5.46 -26.07
C ILE A 10 -2.67 -5.89 -24.87
N VAL A 11 -1.71 -5.05 -24.48
CA VAL A 11 -0.96 -5.18 -23.23
C VAL A 11 -1.62 -4.26 -22.21
N LEU A 12 -2.21 -4.82 -21.15
CA LEU A 12 -2.71 -4.04 -20.01
C LEU A 12 -1.69 -4.17 -18.89
N LEU A 13 -1.10 -3.05 -18.48
CA LEU A 13 -0.30 -2.96 -17.27
C LEU A 13 -1.18 -2.42 -16.13
N THR A 14 -1.18 -3.12 -15.00
CA THR A 14 -1.87 -2.65 -13.79
C THR A 14 -0.92 -2.71 -12.61
N ILE A 15 -0.93 -1.66 -11.80
CA ILE A 15 -0.09 -1.51 -10.61
C ILE A 15 -0.69 -2.28 -9.42
N LEU A 16 0.18 -2.81 -8.52
CA LEU A 16 -0.19 -3.29 -7.17
C LEU A 16 0.38 -2.39 -6.03
N SER A 17 1.07 -1.30 -6.37
CA SER A 17 1.57 -0.17 -5.54
C SER A 17 2.38 0.85 -6.42
N VAL A 18 2.80 2.02 -5.93
CA VAL A 18 3.41 3.07 -6.79
C VAL A 18 4.92 3.25 -6.56
N PHE A 19 5.65 3.62 -7.63
CA PHE A 19 7.08 3.91 -7.62
C PHE A 19 7.48 5.16 -6.79
N PRO A 20 8.71 5.19 -6.23
CA PRO A 20 9.21 6.29 -5.39
C PRO A 20 9.87 7.48 -6.13
N GLN A 21 9.79 7.59 -7.47
CA GLN A 21 10.57 8.60 -8.20
C GLN A 21 9.92 10.00 -8.29
N ASN A 22 8.61 10.14 -8.07
CA ASN A 22 7.88 11.42 -8.15
C ASN A 22 6.99 11.67 -6.92
N GLN A 23 7.54 11.55 -5.71
CA GLN A 23 6.79 11.82 -4.48
C GLN A 23 7.20 13.17 -3.87
N SER A 24 6.23 13.99 -3.50
CA SER A 24 6.42 15.13 -2.60
C SER A 24 6.04 14.75 -1.17
N LEU A 25 6.94 15.02 -0.23
CA LEU A 25 6.69 14.80 1.18
C LEU A 25 5.65 15.82 1.69
N VAL A 26 4.54 15.31 2.23
CA VAL A 26 3.49 16.12 2.85
C VAL A 26 3.70 16.18 4.36
N TYR A 27 3.91 15.02 4.99
CA TYR A 27 4.14 14.90 6.42
C TYR A 27 5.08 13.74 6.70
N PHE A 28 5.97 13.88 7.66
CA PHE A 28 6.90 12.83 8.07
C PHE A 28 7.14 12.86 9.58
N ASN A 29 7.16 11.68 10.19
CA ASN A 29 7.60 11.48 11.55
C ASN A 29 8.21 10.09 11.73
N ASN A 30 9.52 10.05 11.97
CA ASN A 30 10.32 8.87 12.32
C ASN A 30 10.53 8.71 13.83
N PHE A 31 9.87 9.52 14.67
CA PHE A 31 9.87 9.43 16.13
C PHE A 31 11.24 9.60 16.85
N ASP A 32 12.29 9.98 16.12
CA ASP A 32 13.68 9.92 16.54
C ASP A 32 14.17 11.05 17.47
N SER A 33 13.39 12.11 17.62
CA SER A 33 13.80 13.29 18.41
C SER A 33 12.77 13.72 19.44
N THR A 34 11.49 13.45 19.19
CA THR A 34 10.35 13.68 20.10
C THR A 34 9.15 12.86 19.60
N SER A 35 8.10 12.68 20.41
CA SER A 35 6.82 12.14 19.92
C SER A 35 6.11 13.08 18.93
N ALA A 36 6.54 14.34 18.81
CA ALA A 36 5.95 15.38 17.95
C ALA A 36 4.41 15.43 17.95
N GLY A 37 3.80 15.31 19.13
CA GLY A 37 2.34 15.38 19.30
C GLY A 37 1.60 14.06 19.12
N TRP A 38 2.31 12.97 18.84
CA TRP A 38 1.74 11.63 18.90
C TRP A 38 1.57 11.17 20.35
N GLU A 39 0.42 10.57 20.64
CA GLU A 39 0.04 10.17 22.00
C GLU A 39 -0.66 8.82 22.04
N GLY A 40 -0.40 8.06 23.11
CA GLY A 40 -1.13 6.85 23.40
C GLY A 40 -2.48 7.15 24.06
N GLN A 41 -3.55 6.54 23.57
CA GLN A 41 -4.88 6.59 24.15
C GLN A 41 -5.35 5.20 24.55
N ASN A 42 -5.93 5.03 25.74
CA ASN A 42 -6.58 3.79 26.13
C ASN A 42 -8.06 3.85 25.71
N LEU A 43 -8.48 3.07 24.72
CA LEU A 43 -9.85 3.11 24.21
C LEU A 43 -10.84 2.32 25.09
N GLY A 44 -10.37 1.26 25.77
CA GLY A 44 -11.20 0.49 26.70
C GLY A 44 -11.48 1.22 28.03
N SER A 45 -10.57 2.10 28.44
CA SER A 45 -10.68 2.92 29.64
C SER A 45 -9.94 4.26 29.44
N PRO A 46 -10.58 5.28 28.82
CA PRO A 46 -9.92 6.54 28.44
C PRO A 46 -9.29 7.35 29.58
N SER A 47 -9.68 7.10 30.84
CA SER A 47 -9.05 7.71 32.00
C SER A 47 -7.78 7.00 32.48
N SER A 48 -7.44 5.85 31.88
CA SER A 48 -6.28 5.03 32.23
C SER A 48 -5.12 5.28 31.26
N PRO A 49 -3.86 5.05 31.70
CA PRO A 49 -2.71 5.09 30.80
C PRO A 49 -2.85 4.13 29.62
N SER A 50 -2.28 4.54 28.48
CA SER A 50 -2.11 3.72 27.29
C SER A 50 -0.83 2.88 27.38
N ASN A 51 -0.78 1.75 26.67
CA ASN A 51 0.44 0.94 26.57
C ASN A 51 1.39 1.43 25.46
N TRP A 52 0.94 2.36 24.62
CA TRP A 52 1.76 2.97 23.58
C TRP A 52 2.88 3.81 24.19
N ARG A 53 4.12 3.52 23.78
CA ARG A 53 5.32 4.27 24.21
C ARG A 53 6.41 4.23 23.15
N LEU A 54 7.35 5.16 23.25
CA LEU A 54 8.59 5.13 22.48
C LEU A 54 9.56 4.10 23.03
N VAL A 55 10.25 3.39 22.15
CA VAL A 55 11.32 2.43 22.46
C VAL A 55 12.49 2.60 21.50
N ASP A 56 13.71 2.40 22.00
CA ASP A 56 14.97 2.41 21.22
C ASP A 56 15.55 1.01 20.97
N SER A 57 14.94 -0.02 21.56
CA SER A 57 15.42 -1.40 21.44
C SER A 57 15.12 -2.01 20.07
N ILE A 58 14.07 -1.54 19.41
CA ILE A 58 13.62 -1.97 18.09
C ILE A 58 13.09 -0.73 17.37
N SER A 59 13.74 -0.34 16.28
CA SER A 59 13.34 0.76 15.40
C SER A 59 13.73 0.42 13.96
N TYR A 60 13.02 0.99 12.99
CA TYR A 60 13.39 0.88 11.59
C TYR A 60 14.39 1.98 11.24
N SER A 61 14.00 3.24 11.46
CA SER A 61 14.88 4.39 11.47
C SER A 61 15.36 4.61 12.91
N GLN A 62 16.67 4.56 13.14
CA GLN A 62 17.21 4.76 14.48
C GLN A 62 17.17 6.23 14.91
N PRO A 63 16.95 6.53 16.21
CA PRO A 63 16.86 5.57 17.32
C PRO A 63 15.49 4.99 17.70
N TYR A 64 14.35 5.61 17.46
CA TYR A 64 13.10 5.27 18.17
C TYR A 64 11.97 4.74 17.28
N SER A 65 11.10 3.90 17.83
CA SER A 65 9.78 3.60 17.27
C SER A 65 8.71 3.58 18.37
N PHE A 66 7.43 3.63 18.00
CA PHE A 66 6.34 3.41 18.93
C PHE A 66 5.99 1.94 19.04
N VAL A 67 5.60 1.49 20.24
CA VAL A 67 5.04 0.16 20.46
C VAL A 67 3.92 0.18 21.50
N SER A 68 2.85 -0.58 21.26
CA SER A 68 1.87 -0.96 22.29
C SER A 68 2.26 -2.29 22.93
N ASN A 69 2.91 -2.23 24.10
CA ASN A 69 3.10 -3.37 25.00
C ASN A 69 3.48 -2.91 26.43
N ASP A 70 3.69 -3.86 27.35
CA ASP A 70 4.21 -3.57 28.70
C ASP A 70 5.76 -3.58 28.70
N PRO A 71 6.43 -2.58 29.31
CA PRO A 71 7.90 -2.48 29.29
C PRO A 71 8.63 -3.51 30.16
N LEU A 72 7.93 -4.20 31.07
CA LEU A 72 8.51 -5.22 31.94
C LEU A 72 8.40 -6.61 31.30
N THR A 73 7.27 -6.91 30.66
CA THR A 73 7.02 -8.23 30.05
C THR A 73 7.36 -8.27 28.56
N TYR A 74 7.44 -7.10 27.90
CA TYR A 74 7.56 -6.95 26.45
C TYR A 74 6.40 -7.57 25.67
N LEU A 75 5.24 -7.79 26.32
CA LEU A 75 3.99 -8.26 25.73
C LEU A 75 2.89 -7.26 26.05
N TYR A 76 1.91 -7.06 25.18
CA TYR A 76 0.77 -6.22 25.56
C TYR A 76 -0.07 -6.92 26.65
N PRO A 77 -0.63 -6.15 27.61
CA PRO A 77 -1.51 -6.72 28.62
C PRO A 77 -2.75 -7.37 28.00
N GLY A 78 -3.25 -8.45 28.61
CA GLY A 78 -4.55 -9.00 28.23
C GLY A 78 -5.67 -7.96 28.43
N GLY A 79 -6.65 -7.95 27.52
CA GLY A 79 -7.70 -6.94 27.44
C GLY A 79 -7.26 -5.59 26.85
N THR A 80 -6.09 -5.52 26.21
CA THR A 80 -5.63 -4.28 25.56
C THR A 80 -6.65 -3.81 24.53
N PHE A 81 -7.06 -2.57 24.65
CA PHE A 81 -7.78 -1.85 23.62
C PHE A 81 -7.28 -0.41 23.65
N ASP A 82 -6.27 -0.12 22.84
CA ASP A 82 -5.56 1.16 22.85
C ASP A 82 -5.17 1.62 21.46
N ALA A 83 -4.81 2.90 21.35
CA ALA A 83 -4.45 3.51 20.09
C ALA A 83 -3.27 4.46 20.20
N LEU A 84 -2.44 4.50 19.17
CA LEU A 84 -1.47 5.57 18.93
C LEU A 84 -2.13 6.63 18.06
N VAL A 85 -2.30 7.84 18.58
CA VAL A 85 -3.05 8.93 17.96
C VAL A 85 -2.08 10.00 17.47
N SER A 86 -2.27 10.45 16.23
CA SER A 86 -1.47 11.52 15.62
C SER A 86 -1.90 12.91 16.12
N PRO A 87 -1.03 13.93 15.98
CA PRO A 87 -1.50 15.31 15.95
C PRO A 87 -2.43 15.54 14.73
N GLN A 88 -3.07 16.71 14.67
CA GLN A 88 -3.76 17.13 13.45
C GLN A 88 -2.76 17.35 12.31
N ILE A 89 -3.05 16.78 11.13
CA ILE A 89 -2.21 16.86 9.94
C ILE A 89 -3.05 17.43 8.81
N SER A 90 -2.66 18.60 8.30
CA SER A 90 -3.32 19.24 7.16
C SER A 90 -2.82 18.63 5.85
N LEU A 91 -3.77 18.19 5.01
CA LEU A 91 -3.48 17.62 3.70
C LEU A 91 -3.54 18.71 2.63
N PRO A 92 -2.69 18.65 1.59
CA PRO A 92 -2.77 19.57 0.47
C PRO A 92 -4.05 19.32 -0.33
N LEU A 93 -4.53 20.35 -1.02
CA LEU A 93 -5.57 20.19 -2.02
C LEU A 93 -4.95 19.67 -3.32
N VAL A 94 -5.23 18.41 -3.65
CA VAL A 94 -4.86 17.75 -4.91
C VAL A 94 -6.04 16.95 -5.43
N THR A 95 -6.01 16.56 -6.71
CA THR A 95 -7.08 15.77 -7.33
C THR A 95 -6.83 14.26 -7.26
N GLU A 96 -5.57 13.85 -7.03
CA GLU A 96 -5.14 12.45 -6.98
C GLU A 96 -3.80 12.30 -6.25
N GLY A 97 -3.48 11.06 -5.88
CA GLY A 97 -2.13 10.67 -5.50
C GLY A 97 -1.74 10.95 -4.05
N LEU A 98 -2.66 11.27 -3.14
CA LEU A 98 -2.29 11.32 -1.72
C LEU A 98 -2.23 9.92 -1.12
N ARG A 99 -1.12 9.62 -0.44
CA ARG A 99 -0.88 8.28 0.11
C ARG A 99 -0.31 8.32 1.52
N LEU A 100 -0.86 7.46 2.37
CA LEU A 100 -0.31 7.10 3.68
C LEU A 100 0.69 5.95 3.54
N GLU A 101 1.89 6.13 4.08
CA GLU A 101 2.93 5.10 4.17
C GLU A 101 3.51 5.06 5.58
N PHE A 102 3.86 3.88 6.08
CA PHE A 102 4.57 3.72 7.35
C PHE A 102 5.24 2.35 7.45
N ARG A 103 6.14 2.20 8.43
CA ARG A 103 6.77 0.94 8.81
C ARG A 103 6.05 0.35 10.00
N PHE A 104 5.87 -0.97 10.00
CA PHE A 104 5.25 -1.65 11.12
C PHE A 104 5.81 -3.06 11.39
N ILE A 105 5.70 -3.48 12.64
CA ILE A 105 5.80 -4.88 13.07
C ILE A 105 4.48 -5.21 13.76
N ALA A 106 3.82 -6.28 13.36
CA ALA A 106 2.64 -6.79 14.05
C ALA A 106 2.91 -8.23 14.47
N ASN A 107 2.98 -8.47 15.78
CA ASN A 107 3.13 -9.80 16.36
C ASN A 107 2.08 -9.95 17.47
N LEU A 108 0.88 -10.36 17.05
CA LEU A 108 -0.30 -10.42 17.90
C LEU A 108 -0.66 -11.86 18.28
N GLY A 109 -1.48 -12.02 19.32
CA GLY A 109 -1.99 -13.28 19.81
C GLY A 109 -2.82 -13.99 18.75
N PHE A 110 -2.55 -15.27 18.54
CA PHE A 110 -3.19 -16.07 17.50
C PHE A 110 -3.74 -17.36 18.07
N ASN A 111 -5.07 -17.52 18.01
CA ASN A 111 -5.77 -18.70 18.53
C ASN A 111 -6.08 -19.78 17.48
N GLY A 112 -5.54 -19.65 16.27
CA GLY A 112 -5.81 -20.58 15.18
C GLY A 112 -6.86 -20.08 14.18
N PHE A 113 -7.58 -18.99 14.49
CA PHE A 113 -8.63 -18.43 13.64
C PHE A 113 -8.49 -16.91 13.49
N ILE A 114 -8.44 -16.42 12.25
CA ILE A 114 -8.23 -14.99 11.93
C ILE A 114 -9.28 -14.10 12.61
N ASP A 115 -10.56 -14.46 12.52
CA ASP A 115 -11.66 -13.59 12.95
C ASP A 115 -11.85 -13.52 14.48
N SER A 116 -11.24 -14.43 15.22
CA SER A 116 -11.27 -14.43 16.68
C SER A 116 -9.91 -14.16 17.30
N SER A 117 -8.88 -13.90 16.50
CA SER A 117 -7.55 -13.54 17.02
C SER A 117 -7.44 -12.04 17.23
N ASP A 118 -6.38 -11.65 17.92
CA ASP A 118 -6.05 -10.24 18.15
C ASP A 118 -5.77 -9.54 16.82
N TYR A 119 -6.10 -8.26 16.75
CA TYR A 119 -6.04 -7.50 15.52
C TYR A 119 -5.67 -6.05 15.75
N TRP A 120 -5.34 -5.39 14.65
CA TRP A 120 -5.12 -3.97 14.61
C TRP A 120 -5.77 -3.36 13.38
N TYR A 121 -5.97 -2.05 13.41
CA TYR A 121 -6.59 -1.33 12.30
C TYR A 121 -6.24 0.15 12.40
N ILE A 122 -6.54 0.87 11.32
CA ILE A 122 -6.32 2.32 11.23
C ILE A 122 -7.68 2.99 11.18
N GLU A 123 -7.86 4.02 11.99
CA GLU A 123 -8.98 4.95 11.89
C GLU A 123 -8.47 6.36 11.61
N ILE A 124 -9.34 7.17 11.03
CA ILE A 124 -9.11 8.59 10.80
C ILE A 124 -10.24 9.41 11.42
N SER A 125 -9.96 10.69 11.62
CA SER A 125 -10.93 11.65 12.12
C SER A 125 -10.76 12.99 11.41
N GLU A 126 -11.85 13.51 10.85
CA GLU A 126 -11.93 14.85 10.23
C GLU A 126 -12.30 15.95 11.24
N ASP A 127 -12.71 15.57 12.46
CA ASP A 127 -13.28 16.46 13.47
C ASP A 127 -12.45 16.52 14.76
N ASP A 128 -11.13 16.43 14.62
CA ASP A 128 -10.16 16.52 15.72
C ASP A 128 -10.37 15.46 16.82
N GLY A 129 -10.77 14.25 16.43
CA GLY A 129 -10.91 13.08 17.29
C GLY A 129 -12.25 12.95 18.01
N GLN A 130 -13.26 13.76 17.65
CA GLN A 130 -14.61 13.63 18.22
C GLN A 130 -15.32 12.38 17.69
N SER A 131 -15.13 12.07 16.41
CA SER A 131 -15.57 10.85 15.75
C SER A 131 -14.41 10.19 15.02
N TRP A 132 -14.52 8.87 14.80
CA TRP A 132 -13.49 8.07 14.15
C TRP A 132 -14.14 7.13 13.14
N GLU A 133 -13.57 7.08 11.94
CA GLU A 133 -14.01 6.20 10.86
C GLU A 133 -12.90 5.21 10.50
N LEU A 134 -13.29 3.97 10.19
CA LEU A 134 -12.37 2.92 9.79
C LEU A 134 -11.74 3.27 8.44
N PHE A 135 -10.42 3.43 8.42
CA PHE A 135 -9.66 3.70 7.20
C PHE A 135 -9.13 2.42 6.55
N SER A 136 -8.57 1.53 7.35
CA SER A 136 -8.03 0.26 6.87
C SER A 136 -8.14 -0.80 7.95
N GLU A 137 -8.75 -1.94 7.62
CA GLU A 137 -8.84 -3.08 8.52
C GLU A 137 -7.67 -4.04 8.27
N ASN A 138 -6.78 -4.15 9.24
CA ASN A 138 -5.54 -4.92 9.11
C ASN A 138 -5.57 -6.12 10.05
N ARG A 139 -6.33 -7.15 9.67
CA ARG A 139 -6.51 -8.33 10.52
C ARG A 139 -5.24 -9.16 10.63
N GLN A 140 -5.02 -9.64 11.85
CA GLN A 140 -4.12 -10.72 12.25
C GLN A 140 -2.86 -10.88 11.38
N LEU A 141 -1.77 -10.27 11.82
CA LEU A 141 -0.46 -10.47 11.23
C LEU A 141 0.54 -10.97 12.26
N ASN A 142 1.38 -11.90 11.82
CA ASN A 142 2.64 -12.23 12.45
C ASN A 142 3.75 -11.90 11.46
N SER A 143 4.34 -10.72 11.64
CA SER A 143 5.46 -10.24 10.84
C SER A 143 6.77 -10.99 11.11
N GLY A 144 6.80 -11.91 12.09
CA GLY A 144 8.02 -12.62 12.49
C GLY A 144 9.08 -11.71 13.09
N GLY A 145 8.68 -10.51 13.53
CA GLY A 145 9.61 -9.46 13.99
C GLY A 145 10.32 -8.70 12.86
N LEU A 146 9.89 -8.87 11.60
CA LEU A 146 10.43 -8.11 10.47
C LEU A 146 9.62 -6.84 10.25
N TRP A 147 10.31 -5.72 10.02
CA TRP A 147 9.66 -4.47 9.60
C TRP A 147 9.05 -4.61 8.20
N LEU A 148 7.73 -4.48 8.15
CA LEU A 148 6.94 -4.43 6.93
C LEU A 148 6.65 -2.97 6.55
N LYS A 149 6.22 -2.75 5.30
CA LYS A 149 5.81 -1.42 4.82
C LYS A 149 4.33 -1.43 4.46
N TYR A 150 3.58 -0.48 5.00
CA TYR A 150 2.24 -0.17 4.55
C TYR A 150 2.28 0.88 3.44
N PRO A 151 1.44 0.77 2.40
CA PRO A 151 0.50 -0.34 2.12
C PRO A 151 1.13 -1.43 1.24
N ASP A 152 2.40 -1.30 0.84
CA ASP A 152 3.08 -2.17 -0.12
C ASP A 152 3.01 -3.67 0.23
N TYR A 153 2.97 -4.02 1.52
CA TYR A 153 2.79 -5.40 1.99
C TYR A 153 1.43 -6.02 1.60
N TYR A 154 0.36 -5.23 1.56
CA TYR A 154 -0.99 -5.72 1.30
C TYR A 154 -1.30 -5.85 -0.20
N SER A 155 -0.45 -5.33 -1.08
CA SER A 155 -0.58 -5.42 -2.54
C SER A 155 -1.94 -4.96 -3.09
N SER A 156 -2.64 -4.07 -2.37
CA SER A 156 -3.91 -3.50 -2.81
C SER A 156 -3.69 -2.07 -3.28
N THR A 157 -4.41 -1.69 -4.33
CA THR A 157 -4.35 -0.34 -4.90
C THR A 157 -5.09 0.68 -4.02
N GLN A 158 -6.07 0.25 -3.22
CA GLN A 158 -6.86 1.16 -2.39
C GLN A 158 -6.26 1.42 -1.01
N ASP A 159 -5.43 0.52 -0.49
CA ASP A 159 -4.83 0.71 0.82
C ASP A 159 -3.90 1.93 0.82
N GLY A 160 -4.08 2.78 1.81
CA GLY A 160 -3.30 4.01 1.99
C GLY A 160 -3.72 5.18 1.11
N ASP A 161 -4.72 5.07 0.23
CA ASP A 161 -5.19 6.22 -0.57
C ASP A 161 -5.94 7.24 0.31
N LEU A 162 -5.42 8.46 0.35
CA LEU A 162 -5.97 9.59 1.10
C LEU A 162 -6.60 10.66 0.18
N THR A 163 -6.66 10.42 -1.13
CA THR A 163 -7.10 11.41 -2.13
C THR A 163 -8.47 11.99 -1.81
N GLN A 164 -9.41 11.18 -1.32
CA GLN A 164 -10.75 11.63 -0.96
C GLN A 164 -10.77 12.68 0.17
N TYR A 165 -9.70 12.75 0.98
CA TYR A 165 -9.53 13.71 2.07
C TYR A 165 -8.66 14.92 1.69
N ALA A 166 -8.35 15.10 0.41
CA ALA A 166 -7.52 16.20 -0.06
C ALA A 166 -8.09 17.57 0.38
N GLY A 167 -7.23 18.41 0.96
CA GLY A 167 -7.61 19.71 1.52
C GLY A 167 -8.22 19.67 2.93
N SER A 168 -8.52 18.48 3.48
CA SER A 168 -8.96 18.33 4.87
C SER A 168 -7.79 18.38 5.86
N THR A 169 -8.10 18.47 7.15
CA THR A 169 -7.14 18.25 8.24
C THR A 169 -7.59 17.02 9.01
N LEU A 170 -6.72 16.02 9.10
CA LEU A 170 -7.05 14.72 9.69
C LEU A 170 -6.28 14.46 10.98
N ARG A 171 -6.83 13.61 11.83
CA ARG A 171 -6.05 12.75 12.74
C ARG A 171 -6.08 11.32 12.26
N PHE A 172 -5.03 10.59 12.58
CA PHE A 172 -4.91 9.15 12.37
C PHE A 172 -4.78 8.48 13.73
N ARG A 173 -5.29 7.26 13.85
CA ARG A 173 -4.91 6.41 14.96
C ARG A 173 -4.71 4.96 14.55
N PHE A 174 -3.66 4.35 15.11
CA PHE A 174 -3.37 2.93 14.99
C PHE A 174 -3.91 2.22 16.21
N VAL A 175 -4.90 1.36 16.03
CA VAL A 175 -5.58 0.68 17.14
C VAL A 175 -5.08 -0.75 17.28
N LEU A 176 -4.71 -1.18 18.48
CA LEU A 176 -4.51 -2.58 18.84
C LEU A 176 -5.66 -3.04 19.73
N LYS A 177 -6.26 -4.18 19.39
CA LYS A 177 -7.32 -4.79 20.18
C LYS A 177 -7.09 -6.27 20.43
N ASP A 178 -7.03 -6.59 21.72
CA ASP A 178 -7.01 -7.93 22.28
C ASP A 178 -8.42 -8.52 22.27
N ILE A 179 -8.52 -9.76 21.85
CA ILE A 179 -9.65 -10.64 22.10
C ILE A 179 -9.35 -11.43 23.38
N PRO A 180 -10.23 -11.39 24.40
CA PRO A 180 -9.95 -12.05 25.68
C PRO A 180 -9.91 -13.59 25.60
N ASP A 181 -8.81 -14.15 25.13
CA ASP A 181 -8.54 -15.58 25.03
C ASP A 181 -7.26 -16.00 25.78
N GLY A 182 -6.53 -15.03 26.32
CA GLY A 182 -5.31 -15.22 27.10
C GLY A 182 -4.03 -15.34 26.26
N LEU A 183 -4.13 -15.19 24.94
CA LEU A 183 -2.98 -15.14 24.05
C LEU A 183 -2.59 -13.70 23.81
N VAL A 184 -1.35 -13.36 24.13
CA VAL A 184 -0.79 -12.03 23.88
C VAL A 184 0.54 -12.16 23.16
N GLY A 185 0.94 -11.12 22.45
CA GLY A 185 2.19 -11.05 21.71
C GLY A 185 3.03 -9.82 22.03
N PRO A 186 4.18 -9.66 21.37
CA PRO A 186 5.02 -8.47 21.48
C PRO A 186 4.34 -7.15 21.12
N GLY A 187 3.22 -7.19 20.39
CA GLY A 187 2.38 -6.04 20.11
C GLY A 187 2.55 -5.48 18.70
N LEU A 188 2.10 -4.24 18.55
CA LEU A 188 2.15 -3.46 17.32
C LEU A 188 3.22 -2.38 17.46
N PHE A 189 4.15 -2.35 16.53
CA PHE A 189 5.18 -1.33 16.42
C PHE A 189 4.92 -0.47 15.18
N ILE A 190 5.12 0.84 15.31
CA ILE A 190 4.92 1.82 14.23
C ILE A 190 6.16 2.71 14.15
N ASP A 191 6.66 2.93 12.93
CA ASP A 191 7.78 3.80 12.64
C ASP A 191 7.63 4.46 11.26
N ASP A 192 8.42 5.49 10.97
CA ASP A 192 8.51 6.16 9.66
C ASP A 192 7.13 6.56 9.08
N PHE A 193 6.25 7.13 9.92
CA PHE A 193 4.95 7.59 9.46
C PHE A 193 5.12 8.71 8.44
N THR A 194 4.58 8.49 7.24
CA THR A 194 4.76 9.37 6.10
C THR A 194 3.45 9.57 5.36
N ILE A 195 3.17 10.81 4.98
CA ILE A 195 2.19 11.12 3.95
C ILE A 195 2.93 11.72 2.79
N VAL A 196 2.65 11.21 1.61
CA VAL A 196 3.24 11.67 0.36
C VAL A 196 2.14 12.07 -0.61
N SER A 197 2.44 13.03 -1.46
CA SER A 197 1.70 13.31 -2.68
C SER A 197 2.49 12.73 -3.84
N LEU A 198 1.90 11.81 -4.57
CA LEU A 198 2.39 11.36 -5.86
C LEU A 198 2.18 12.52 -6.83
N ASN A 199 3.26 13.04 -7.38
CA ASN A 199 3.21 13.98 -8.48
C ASN A 199 3.11 13.15 -9.75
N CYS A 200 1.90 12.71 -10.10
CA CYS A 200 1.68 12.09 -11.41
C CYS A 200 1.83 13.19 -12.46
N SER A 201 2.78 13.01 -13.38
CA SER A 201 2.79 13.73 -14.65
C SER A 201 2.46 12.69 -15.70
N PRO A 202 1.39 12.88 -16.51
CA PRO A 202 1.11 11.98 -17.62
C PRO A 202 2.39 11.81 -18.44
N ASP A 203 2.76 10.56 -18.67
CA ASP A 203 3.93 10.30 -19.50
C ASP A 203 3.61 10.58 -20.99
N GLN A 204 4.59 10.33 -21.87
CA GLN A 204 4.45 10.66 -23.29
C GLN A 204 3.46 9.76 -24.06
N TYR A 205 3.00 8.66 -23.45
CA TYR A 205 2.10 7.67 -24.05
C TYR A 205 0.65 7.88 -23.66
N GLU A 206 0.37 8.82 -22.76
CA GLU A 206 -0.96 9.17 -22.31
C GLU A 206 -1.73 10.10 -23.28
N PRO A 207 -3.07 9.99 -23.38
CA PRO A 207 -3.94 9.06 -22.66
C PRO A 207 -3.91 7.64 -23.27
N ASN A 208 -3.79 6.59 -22.47
CA ASN A 208 -3.83 5.20 -22.93
C ASN A 208 -4.68 4.25 -22.05
N ASP A 209 -5.52 4.78 -21.16
CA ASP A 209 -6.37 4.01 -20.22
C ASP A 209 -7.45 3.08 -20.83
N SER A 210 -7.59 3.04 -22.15
CA SER A 210 -8.68 2.31 -22.81
C SER A 210 -8.24 1.72 -24.14
N THR A 211 -8.96 0.68 -24.59
CA THR A 211 -8.68 0.08 -25.90
C THR A 211 -8.91 1.05 -27.07
N ALA A 212 -9.71 2.10 -26.86
CA ALA A 212 -9.92 3.15 -27.85
C ALA A 212 -8.76 4.15 -27.92
N THR A 213 -8.01 4.31 -26.83
CA THR A 213 -6.87 5.23 -26.70
C THR A 213 -5.53 4.51 -26.65
N ALA A 214 -5.51 3.18 -26.80
CA ALA A 214 -4.32 2.36 -26.61
C ALA A 214 -3.15 2.83 -27.49
N TYR A 215 -1.99 3.06 -26.86
CA TYR A 215 -0.81 3.55 -27.57
C TYR A 215 -0.23 2.44 -28.45
N ASN A 216 0.00 2.72 -29.73
CA ASN A 216 0.51 1.72 -30.66
C ASN A 216 2.03 1.56 -30.54
N ILE A 217 2.47 0.33 -30.29
CA ILE A 217 3.88 -0.06 -30.20
C ILE A 217 4.23 -1.08 -31.29
N SER A 218 5.51 -1.13 -31.64
CA SER A 218 6.09 -2.00 -32.65
C SER A 218 7.04 -3.03 -32.04
N TYR A 219 7.33 -4.09 -32.78
CA TYR A 219 8.36 -5.05 -32.36
C TYR A 219 9.72 -4.40 -32.19
N GLY A 220 10.37 -4.68 -31.07
CA GLY A 220 11.67 -4.13 -30.72
C GLY A 220 11.61 -2.86 -29.87
N ASP A 221 10.41 -2.28 -29.69
CA ASP A 221 10.25 -1.13 -28.80
C ASP A 221 10.55 -1.52 -27.35
N SER A 222 11.20 -0.59 -26.64
CA SER A 222 11.38 -0.64 -25.19
C SER A 222 10.71 0.59 -24.62
N ILE A 223 9.58 0.36 -23.95
CA ILE A 223 8.75 1.42 -23.39
C ILE A 223 9.08 1.60 -21.91
N PHE A 224 9.17 2.86 -21.50
CA PHE A 224 9.21 3.27 -20.11
C PHE A 224 7.98 4.15 -19.89
N SER A 225 6.95 3.58 -19.25
CA SER A 225 5.73 4.30 -18.85
C SER A 225 5.63 4.34 -17.33
N GLU A 226 4.89 5.32 -16.82
CA GLU A 226 4.59 5.50 -15.40
C GLU A 226 3.11 5.23 -15.18
N ILE A 227 2.78 4.11 -14.55
CA ILE A 227 1.41 3.86 -14.10
C ILE A 227 1.15 4.78 -12.89
N CYS A 228 0.47 5.89 -13.09
CA CYS A 228 0.16 6.91 -12.08
C CYS A 228 -0.98 7.80 -12.59
N PRO A 229 -2.09 7.96 -11.84
CA PRO A 229 -2.35 7.55 -10.45
C PRO A 229 -2.77 6.08 -10.31
N THR A 230 -3.27 5.69 -9.14
CA THR A 230 -3.62 4.31 -8.78
C THR A 230 -4.64 3.63 -9.72
N ASN A 231 -5.42 4.39 -10.47
CA ASN A 231 -6.41 3.91 -11.44
C ASN A 231 -5.94 4.01 -12.91
N ASP A 232 -4.69 4.39 -13.14
CA ASP A 232 -4.06 4.34 -14.46
C ASP A 232 -3.97 2.88 -14.93
N ASN A 233 -4.48 2.68 -16.15
CA ASN A 233 -4.42 1.43 -16.89
C ASN A 233 -3.65 1.65 -18.19
N ASP A 234 -2.34 1.57 -18.14
CA ASP A 234 -1.48 1.54 -19.33
C ASP A 234 -1.93 0.46 -20.36
N ILE A 235 -2.64 0.87 -21.42
CA ILE A 235 -3.05 0.00 -22.53
C ILE A 235 -2.21 0.27 -23.77
N PHE A 236 -1.42 -0.72 -24.18
CA PHE A 236 -0.66 -0.69 -25.44
C PHE A 236 -1.25 -1.64 -26.47
N SER A 237 -1.16 -1.27 -27.75
CA SER A 237 -1.58 -2.12 -28.87
C SER A 237 -0.42 -2.43 -29.80
N PHE A 238 -0.36 -3.65 -30.33
CA PHE A 238 0.56 -4.00 -31.42
C PHE A 238 -0.10 -4.94 -32.42
N THR A 239 0.46 -5.02 -33.62
CA THR A 239 0.02 -5.95 -34.67
C THR A 239 1.00 -7.10 -34.79
N ALA A 240 0.52 -8.32 -34.56
CA ALA A 240 1.26 -9.54 -34.86
C ALA A 240 0.79 -10.17 -36.18
N GLN A 241 1.71 -10.79 -36.91
CA GLN A 241 1.40 -11.61 -38.09
C GLN A 241 1.35 -13.09 -37.70
N GLN A 242 0.51 -13.85 -38.41
CA GLN A 242 0.48 -15.29 -38.25
C GLN A 242 1.88 -15.91 -38.47
N GLY A 243 2.32 -16.69 -37.50
CA GLY A 243 3.63 -17.31 -37.49
C GLY A 243 4.69 -16.55 -36.69
N ASP A 244 4.35 -15.39 -36.12
CA ASP A 244 5.27 -14.62 -35.29
C ASP A 244 5.46 -15.29 -33.93
N PHE A 245 6.70 -15.21 -33.44
CA PHE A 245 7.01 -15.53 -32.05
C PHE A 245 7.13 -14.23 -31.26
N VAL A 246 6.18 -13.98 -30.38
CA VAL A 246 6.10 -12.73 -29.61
C VAL A 246 6.60 -12.99 -28.19
N ARG A 247 7.47 -12.11 -27.71
CA ARG A 247 7.97 -12.09 -26.33
C ARG A 247 7.73 -10.72 -25.72
N VAL A 248 7.03 -10.69 -24.59
CA VAL A 248 6.81 -9.49 -23.77
C VAL A 248 7.42 -9.76 -22.41
N TYR A 249 8.30 -8.88 -21.95
CA TYR A 249 9.04 -9.09 -20.72
C TYR A 249 9.36 -7.76 -20.04
N GLN A 250 9.38 -7.77 -18.71
CA GLN A 250 9.75 -6.61 -17.91
C GLN A 250 11.27 -6.62 -17.68
N LEU A 251 11.95 -5.53 -18.05
CA LEU A 251 13.41 -5.42 -17.90
C LEU A 251 13.85 -5.14 -16.45
N VAL A 252 12.97 -4.61 -15.62
CA VAL A 252 13.25 -4.26 -14.22
C VAL A 252 12.13 -4.79 -13.35
N SER A 253 12.44 -5.67 -12.39
CA SER A 253 11.51 -6.03 -11.32
C SER A 253 11.31 -4.81 -10.43
N SER A 254 10.33 -3.97 -10.75
CA SER A 254 9.84 -3.01 -9.77
C SER A 254 9.08 -3.77 -8.70
N ILE A 255 9.30 -3.39 -7.44
CA ILE A 255 8.25 -3.56 -6.45
C ILE A 255 7.48 -2.24 -6.50
N PRO A 256 6.20 -2.30 -6.89
CA PRO A 256 5.44 -3.51 -7.22
C PRO A 256 5.60 -3.97 -8.65
N ARG A 257 5.27 -5.26 -8.81
CA ARG A 257 5.15 -5.91 -10.11
C ARG A 257 3.89 -5.39 -10.78
N ALA A 258 4.04 -4.89 -12.01
CA ALA A 258 2.88 -4.67 -12.85
C ALA A 258 2.29 -6.03 -13.22
N THR A 259 0.97 -6.17 -13.15
CA THR A 259 0.29 -7.31 -13.78
C THR A 259 0.08 -6.96 -15.24
N ILE A 260 0.65 -7.78 -16.11
CA ILE A 260 0.60 -7.67 -17.55
C ILE A 260 -0.38 -8.71 -18.08
N TYR A 261 -1.41 -8.25 -18.79
CA TYR A 261 -2.31 -9.11 -19.56
C TYR A 261 -2.08 -8.90 -21.05
N ILE A 262 -2.14 -9.99 -21.81
CA ILE A 262 -2.17 -9.96 -23.27
C ILE A 262 -3.54 -10.43 -23.72
N PHE A 263 -4.26 -9.60 -24.48
CA PHE A 263 -5.55 -9.94 -25.05
C PHE A 263 -5.47 -10.17 -26.56
N ASP A 264 -6.38 -10.95 -27.12
CA ASP A 264 -6.63 -11.00 -28.57
C ASP A 264 -7.54 -9.85 -29.02
N GLN A 265 -7.79 -9.77 -30.33
CA GLN A 265 -8.67 -8.77 -30.94
C GLN A 265 -10.14 -8.82 -30.45
N ASN A 266 -10.54 -9.90 -29.78
CA ASN A 266 -11.88 -10.08 -29.20
C ASN A 266 -11.89 -9.82 -27.68
N MET A 267 -10.81 -9.29 -27.11
CA MET A 267 -10.63 -9.07 -25.67
C MET A 267 -10.58 -10.35 -24.83
N ASN A 268 -10.24 -11.49 -25.42
CA ASN A 268 -9.96 -12.70 -24.65
C ASN A 268 -8.54 -12.65 -24.12
N VAL A 269 -8.33 -12.96 -22.84
CA VAL A 269 -6.98 -13.11 -22.26
C VAL A 269 -6.29 -14.28 -22.96
N VAL A 270 -5.20 -13.98 -23.65
CA VAL A 270 -4.30 -14.94 -24.30
C VAL A 270 -3.21 -15.37 -23.30
N PHE A 271 -2.66 -14.43 -22.54
CA PHE A 271 -1.61 -14.67 -21.53
C PHE A 271 -1.64 -13.62 -20.39
N ASN A 272 -1.05 -13.95 -19.23
CA ASN A 272 -0.72 -12.98 -18.18
C ASN A 272 0.58 -13.35 -17.45
N ASN A 273 1.19 -12.39 -16.75
CA ASN A 273 2.47 -12.53 -16.04
C ASN A 273 2.35 -12.88 -14.54
N LEU A 274 1.18 -13.34 -14.06
CA LEU A 274 0.94 -13.59 -12.62
C LEU A 274 1.96 -14.53 -11.97
N TYR A 275 2.66 -15.34 -12.77
CA TYR A 275 3.67 -16.30 -12.30
C TYR A 275 5.06 -16.13 -12.94
N PHE A 276 5.20 -15.35 -14.02
CA PHE A 276 6.45 -15.27 -14.81
C PHE A 276 6.65 -13.90 -15.45
N ASP A 277 7.84 -13.29 -15.28
CA ASP A 277 8.18 -11.95 -15.81
C ASP A 277 8.53 -11.94 -17.32
N ASP A 278 8.50 -13.11 -17.95
CA ASP A 278 8.87 -13.35 -19.36
C ASP A 278 7.76 -14.17 -20.04
N MET A 279 6.91 -13.48 -20.79
CA MET A 279 5.78 -14.07 -21.49
C MET A 279 6.13 -14.31 -22.95
N ARG A 280 5.76 -15.49 -23.47
CA ARG A 280 6.06 -15.91 -24.84
C ARG A 280 4.86 -16.61 -25.45
N PHE A 281 4.46 -16.20 -26.65
CA PHE A 281 3.37 -16.85 -27.39
C PHE A 281 3.64 -16.87 -28.90
N PHE A 282 2.88 -17.70 -29.61
CA PHE A 282 2.93 -17.81 -31.06
C PHE A 282 1.62 -17.25 -31.65
N ALA A 283 1.74 -16.29 -32.55
CA ALA A 283 0.60 -15.59 -33.17
C ALA A 283 0.06 -16.33 -34.41
#